data_AF-A0A536PNG1-F1
#
_entry.id   AF-A0A536PNG1-F1
#
_cell.length_a   1.000
_cell.length_b   1.000
_cell.length_c   1.000
_cell.angle_alpha   90.00
_cell.angle_beta   90.00
_cell.angle_gamma   90.00
#
_symmetry.space_group_name_H-M   'P 1'
#
loop_
_entity.id
_entity.type
_entity.pdbx_description
1 polymer ?
#
loop_
_entity_poly.entity_id
_entity_poly.type
_entity_poly.pdbx_seq_one_letter_code
_entity_poly.pdbx_strand_id
1 'polypeptide(L)'
;MRDRFFRLVRLVSLAAVIAFPLTATAPVGAATTDEVSPNPTNMVDCNGYSSVYHSLKVTMRSLCTDPYFKEAGGAERAYDNGKYIGHDEPSVKFISSAPGSANHMTYYMQLGKDPAATPTPSGSVSHYAELSIAPWFGLPMCDPKSYPQKPCTPDSDTNTGLGSPQDAGSAFMELQ
;
A
#
# COMPACT_ATOMS: atom_id res chain seq x y z
N MET A 1 -21.86 73.52 -3.74
CA MET A 1 -23.23 73.39 -4.27
C MET A 1 -23.17 72.72 -5.63
N ARG A 2 -24.03 71.72 -5.78
CA ARG A 2 -24.44 70.95 -6.95
C ARG A 2 -24.04 71.42 -8.36
N ASP A 3 -23.63 70.40 -9.12
CA ASP A 3 -24.11 70.00 -10.44
C ASP A 3 -23.96 70.97 -11.61
N ARG A 4 -23.23 70.50 -12.64
CA ARG A 4 -23.79 70.03 -13.94
C ARG A 4 -22.77 70.29 -15.04
N PHE A 5 -22.21 69.23 -15.63
CA PHE A 5 -21.88 69.25 -17.05
C PHE A 5 -22.03 67.85 -17.65
N PHE A 6 -23.05 67.71 -18.49
CA PHE A 6 -23.18 66.65 -19.49
C PHE A 6 -22.05 66.83 -20.52
N ARG A 7 -21.38 65.73 -20.89
CA ARG A 7 -20.86 65.55 -22.26
C ARG A 7 -20.65 64.06 -22.52
N LEU A 8 -21.45 63.54 -23.46
CA LEU A 8 -21.17 62.31 -24.19
C LEU A 8 -19.80 62.41 -24.84
N VAL A 9 -18.96 61.40 -24.66
CA VAL A 9 -17.85 61.12 -25.58
C VAL A 9 -18.04 59.71 -26.12
N ARG A 10 -18.49 59.63 -27.38
CA ARG A 10 -18.33 58.43 -28.20
C ARG A 10 -16.86 58.39 -28.60
N LEU A 11 -16.09 57.45 -28.05
CA LEU A 11 -14.78 57.10 -28.56
C LEU A 11 -14.92 55.92 -29.51
N VAL A 12 -14.56 56.20 -30.76
CA VAL A 12 -14.51 55.31 -31.90
C VAL A 12 -13.41 54.27 -31.67
N SER A 13 -13.77 52.99 -31.70
CA SER A 13 -12.83 51.87 -31.60
C SER A 13 -11.92 51.81 -32.83
N LEU A 14 -10.63 52.12 -32.70
CA LEU A 14 -9.62 51.71 -33.66
C LEU A 14 -9.32 50.22 -33.43
N ALA A 15 -9.79 49.35 -34.32
CA ALA A 15 -9.36 47.96 -34.36
C ALA A 15 -7.94 47.89 -34.97
N ALA A 16 -6.93 47.74 -34.12
CA ALA A 16 -5.58 47.39 -34.56
C ALA A 16 -5.56 45.89 -34.92
N VAL A 17 -5.47 45.58 -36.21
CA VAL A 17 -5.26 44.20 -36.67
C VAL A 17 -3.80 43.84 -36.44
N ILE A 18 -3.53 43.09 -35.37
CA ILE A 18 -2.21 42.51 -35.10
C ILE A 18 -2.12 41.22 -35.93
N ALA A 19 -1.38 41.26 -37.02
CA ALA A 19 -1.02 40.08 -37.79
C ALA A 19 0.07 39.31 -37.03
N PHE A 20 -0.30 38.22 -36.34
CA PHE A 20 0.66 37.28 -35.80
C PHE A 20 1.19 36.37 -36.94
N PRO A 21 2.52 36.21 -37.09
CA PRO A 21 3.05 35.23 -38.03
C PRO A 21 2.71 33.82 -37.53
N LEU A 22 2.01 33.03 -38.35
CA LEU A 22 1.88 31.59 -38.12
C LEU A 22 3.26 30.95 -38.28
N THR A 23 3.93 30.68 -37.16
CA THR A 23 5.01 29.70 -37.13
C THR A 23 4.40 28.32 -37.37
N ALA A 24 4.72 27.70 -38.51
CA ALA A 24 4.35 26.32 -38.77
C ALA A 24 4.94 25.42 -37.68
N THR A 25 4.10 24.91 -36.79
CA THR A 25 4.46 23.83 -35.87
C THR A 25 4.73 22.60 -36.73
N ALA A 26 5.98 22.14 -36.77
CA ALA A 26 6.30 20.83 -37.31
C ALA A 26 5.39 19.79 -36.65
N PRO A 27 4.86 18.79 -37.39
CA PRO A 27 4.12 17.70 -36.75
C PRO A 27 5.05 17.06 -35.73
N VAL A 28 4.68 17.13 -34.46
CA VAL A 28 5.28 16.28 -33.43
C VAL A 28 4.99 14.87 -33.91
N GLY A 29 6.02 14.14 -34.34
CA GLY A 29 5.88 12.75 -34.72
C GLY A 29 5.14 12.04 -33.59
N ALA A 30 4.06 11.32 -33.93
CA ALA A 30 3.38 10.48 -32.96
C ALA A 30 4.44 9.63 -32.28
N ALA A 31 4.57 9.77 -30.95
CA ALA A 31 5.42 8.87 -30.19
C ALA A 31 4.92 7.47 -30.53
N THR A 32 5.79 6.65 -31.13
CA THR A 32 5.54 5.23 -31.23
C THR A 32 5.43 4.76 -29.79
N THR A 33 4.22 4.41 -29.36
CA THR A 33 4.05 3.65 -28.13
C THR A 33 4.59 2.27 -28.46
N ASP A 34 5.90 2.10 -28.39
CA ASP A 34 6.52 0.78 -28.36
C ASP A 34 5.93 0.12 -27.12
N GLU A 35 4.94 -0.75 -27.36
CA GLU A 35 4.26 -1.49 -26.32
C GLU A 35 5.28 -2.46 -25.73
N VAL A 36 5.86 -2.07 -24.60
CA VAL A 36 6.82 -2.92 -23.90
C VAL A 36 6.01 -4.06 -23.28
N SER A 37 6.11 -5.24 -23.91
CA SER A 37 5.53 -6.45 -23.34
C SER A 37 6.17 -6.72 -21.97
N PRO A 38 5.40 -6.76 -20.87
CA PRO A 38 5.95 -7.01 -19.56
C PRO A 38 6.60 -8.40 -19.51
N ASN A 39 7.71 -8.52 -18.79
CA ASN A 39 8.31 -9.83 -18.53
C ASN A 39 7.26 -10.77 -17.90
N PRO A 40 7.12 -12.04 -18.35
CA PRO A 40 6.22 -13.01 -17.74
C PRO A 40 6.44 -13.19 -16.24
N THR A 41 7.62 -12.85 -15.71
CA THR A 41 7.90 -12.74 -14.28
C THR A 41 8.12 -11.27 -13.91
N ASN A 42 7.22 -10.70 -13.13
CA ASN A 42 7.22 -9.29 -12.75
C ASN A 42 6.51 -9.07 -11.39
N MET A 43 6.21 -7.83 -11.02
CA MET A 43 5.48 -7.48 -9.79
C MET A 43 4.04 -7.00 -10.06
N VAL A 44 3.52 -7.21 -11.27
CA VAL A 44 2.12 -6.91 -11.63
C VAL A 44 1.19 -7.93 -10.99
N ASP A 45 1.61 -9.19 -10.92
CA ASP A 45 0.94 -10.21 -10.12
C ASP A 45 1.61 -10.34 -8.76
N CYS A 46 1.24 -9.45 -7.84
CA CYS A 46 1.79 -9.48 -6.48
C CYS A 46 1.45 -10.79 -5.74
N ASN A 47 0.21 -11.28 -5.89
CA ASN A 47 -0.36 -12.36 -5.07
C ASN A 47 -0.06 -13.77 -5.64
N GLY A 48 0.47 -13.83 -6.86
CA GLY A 48 0.87 -15.08 -7.49
C GLY A 48 -0.30 -15.91 -8.02
N TYR A 49 -1.48 -15.32 -8.16
CA TYR A 49 -2.68 -16.00 -8.66
C TYR A 49 -2.96 -15.73 -10.14
N SER A 50 -2.19 -14.87 -10.81
CA SER A 50 -2.34 -14.63 -12.25
C SER A 50 -2.08 -15.90 -13.06
N SER A 51 -2.85 -16.07 -14.13
CA SER A 51 -2.64 -17.14 -15.12
C SER A 51 -1.63 -16.75 -16.21
N VAL A 52 -1.19 -15.49 -16.24
CA VAL A 52 -0.38 -14.93 -17.33
C VAL A 52 0.96 -14.39 -16.84
N TYR A 53 1.02 -13.90 -15.60
CA TYR A 53 2.24 -13.35 -14.98
C TYR A 53 2.63 -14.14 -13.73
N HIS A 54 3.91 -14.09 -13.37
CA HIS A 54 4.47 -14.71 -12.19
C HIS A 54 5.07 -13.66 -11.26
N SER A 55 4.71 -13.70 -9.98
CA SER A 55 5.32 -12.85 -8.95
C SER A 55 6.82 -13.09 -8.83
N LEU A 56 7.63 -12.02 -8.82
CA LEU A 56 9.06 -12.11 -8.49
C LEU A 56 9.31 -12.61 -7.06
N LYS A 57 8.34 -12.41 -6.14
CA LYS A 57 8.46 -12.79 -4.74
C LYS A 57 7.24 -13.58 -4.27
N VAL A 58 7.18 -14.85 -4.68
CA VAL A 58 6.11 -15.80 -4.28
C VAL A 58 5.96 -16.02 -2.77
N THR A 59 6.93 -15.62 -1.95
CA THR A 59 6.82 -15.66 -0.49
C THR A 59 6.12 -14.42 0.09
N MET A 60 5.93 -13.37 -0.72
CA MET A 60 5.30 -12.10 -0.34
C MET A 60 3.87 -11.96 -0.87
N ARG A 61 3.24 -13.08 -1.28
CA ARG A 61 1.87 -13.10 -1.84
C ARG A 61 0.82 -12.49 -0.92
N SER A 62 1.03 -12.55 0.40
CA SER A 62 0.16 -11.97 1.42
C SER A 62 0.30 -10.45 1.57
N LEU A 63 1.39 -9.85 1.05
CA LEU A 63 1.67 -8.41 1.16
C LEU A 63 0.99 -7.57 0.08
N CYS A 64 0.06 -8.16 -0.66
CA CYS A 64 -0.60 -7.43 -1.72
C CYS A 64 -1.57 -6.42 -1.14
N THR A 65 -1.75 -5.31 -1.86
CA THR A 65 -2.78 -4.36 -1.51
C THR A 65 -4.14 -5.06 -1.60
N ASP A 66 -4.94 -5.02 -0.53
CA ASP A 66 -6.37 -5.36 -0.54
C ASP A 66 -7.16 -4.07 -0.77
N PRO A 67 -7.45 -3.72 -2.04
CA PRO A 67 -8.33 -2.61 -2.31
C PRO A 67 -9.69 -2.91 -1.70
N TYR A 68 -10.10 -2.04 -0.80
CA TYR A 68 -11.38 -2.12 -0.14
C TYR A 68 -12.41 -1.33 -0.96
N PHE A 69 -13.36 -2.03 -1.56
CA PHE A 69 -14.40 -1.42 -2.39
C PHE A 69 -15.64 -1.15 -1.54
N LYS A 70 -16.06 0.13 -1.45
CA LYS A 70 -17.37 0.50 -0.89
C LYS A 70 -18.31 0.82 -2.03
N GLU A 71 -19.37 0.03 -2.17
CA GLU A 71 -20.50 0.33 -3.05
C GLU A 71 -21.81 0.42 -2.25
N ALA A 72 -22.88 0.92 -2.88
CA ALA A 72 -24.17 1.18 -2.22
C ALA A 72 -24.84 -0.06 -1.59
N GLY A 73 -24.33 -1.27 -1.89
CA GLY A 73 -24.80 -2.55 -1.33
C GLY A 73 -23.92 -3.16 -0.23
N GLY A 74 -22.76 -2.56 0.09
CA GLY A 74 -21.85 -3.10 1.09
C GLY A 74 -20.38 -2.83 0.81
N ALA A 75 -19.54 -3.47 1.62
CA ALA A 75 -18.11 -3.46 1.42
C ALA A 75 -17.63 -4.83 0.94
N GLU A 76 -16.88 -4.84 -0.15
CA GLU A 76 -16.32 -6.06 -0.72
C GLU A 76 -14.80 -6.06 -0.60
N ARG A 77 -14.28 -7.24 -0.24
CA ARG A 77 -12.85 -7.56 -0.24
C ARG A 77 -12.40 -7.84 -1.66
N ALA A 78 -11.12 -7.62 -1.93
CA ALA A 78 -10.59 -7.93 -3.24
C ALA A 78 -10.34 -9.44 -3.41
N TYR A 79 -10.72 -9.97 -4.56
CA TYR A 79 -10.45 -11.34 -4.97
C TYR A 79 -9.76 -11.33 -6.34
N ASP A 80 -8.73 -12.15 -6.49
CA ASP A 80 -8.04 -12.40 -7.75
C ASP A 80 -8.13 -13.90 -8.06
N ASN A 81 -8.64 -14.25 -9.24
CA ASN A 81 -8.89 -15.63 -9.66
C ASN A 81 -9.60 -16.49 -8.60
N GLY A 82 -10.59 -15.90 -7.92
CA GLY A 82 -11.39 -16.55 -6.88
C GLY A 82 -10.68 -16.74 -5.54
N LYS A 83 -9.51 -16.12 -5.34
CA LYS A 83 -8.75 -16.14 -4.09
C LYS A 83 -8.79 -14.76 -3.45
N TYR A 84 -9.06 -14.72 -2.16
CA TYR A 84 -8.94 -13.47 -1.38
C TYR A 84 -7.48 -13.03 -1.40
N ILE A 85 -7.23 -11.79 -1.83
CA ILE A 85 -5.85 -11.28 -2.00
C ILE A 85 -5.29 -10.61 -0.76
N GLY A 86 -6.17 -10.13 0.13
CA GLY A 86 -5.89 -9.82 1.54
C GLY A 86 -4.93 -8.68 1.84
N HIS A 87 -5.22 -7.99 2.95
CA HIS A 87 -4.28 -7.10 3.65
C HIS A 87 -3.63 -7.94 4.75
N ASP A 88 -2.93 -9.00 4.34
CA ASP A 88 -2.35 -9.92 5.30
C ASP A 88 -0.95 -9.43 5.65
N GLU A 89 -0.78 -8.98 6.87
CA GLU A 89 0.52 -8.68 7.45
C GLU A 89 1.22 -10.01 7.74
N PRO A 90 2.16 -10.46 6.89
CA PRO A 90 2.83 -11.73 7.11
C PRO A 90 3.61 -11.64 8.41
N SER A 91 3.28 -12.50 9.36
CA SER A 91 4.00 -12.63 10.61
C SER A 91 4.67 -14.00 10.68
N VAL A 92 5.89 -14.02 11.22
CA VAL A 92 6.53 -15.25 11.69
C VAL A 92 6.26 -15.33 13.18
N LYS A 93 5.52 -16.37 13.61
CA LYS A 93 5.15 -16.55 15.01
C LYS A 93 6.14 -17.47 15.71
N PHE A 94 6.68 -17.02 16.84
CA PHE A 94 7.48 -17.84 17.75
C PHE A 94 6.60 -18.18 18.94
N ILE A 95 6.26 -19.47 19.11
CA ILE A 95 5.36 -19.94 20.16
C ILE A 95 6.16 -20.79 21.12
N SER A 96 6.11 -20.46 22.41
CA SER A 96 6.72 -21.22 23.50
C SER A 96 5.63 -21.80 24.40
N SER A 97 5.83 -23.04 24.85
CA SER A 97 4.99 -23.67 25.89
C SER A 97 5.56 -23.49 27.30
N ALA A 98 6.69 -22.77 27.44
CA ALA A 98 7.26 -22.46 28.74
C ALA A 98 6.38 -21.42 29.48
N PRO A 99 5.97 -21.69 30.73
CA PRO A 99 5.14 -20.77 31.51
C PRO A 99 5.72 -19.36 31.61
N GLY A 100 4.90 -18.33 31.38
CA GLY A 100 5.30 -16.93 31.50
C GLY A 100 6.28 -16.43 30.44
N SER A 101 6.48 -17.18 29.35
CA SER A 101 7.41 -16.81 28.27
C SER A 101 7.08 -15.48 27.58
N ALA A 102 5.84 -15.00 27.65
CA ALA A 102 5.42 -13.72 27.12
C ALA A 102 5.73 -12.52 28.04
N ASN A 103 6.11 -12.74 29.30
CA ASN A 103 6.30 -11.67 30.28
C ASN A 103 7.63 -10.93 30.14
N HIS A 104 8.64 -11.60 29.60
CA HIS A 104 9.95 -11.00 29.35
C HIS A 104 10.57 -11.62 28.10
N MET A 105 10.51 -10.87 27.00
CA MET A 105 11.00 -11.31 25.69
C MET A 105 12.19 -10.45 25.27
N THR A 106 13.22 -11.08 24.72
CA THR A 106 14.36 -10.41 24.10
C THR A 106 14.48 -10.90 22.67
N TYR A 107 14.48 -9.95 21.72
CA TYR A 107 14.62 -10.24 20.30
C TYR A 107 16.00 -9.83 19.82
N TYR A 108 16.67 -10.72 19.10
CA TYR A 108 17.89 -10.42 18.37
C TYR A 108 17.59 -10.48 16.88
N MET A 109 17.67 -9.34 16.21
CA MET A 109 17.49 -9.24 14.77
C MET A 109 18.79 -8.77 14.12
N GLN A 110 19.20 -9.48 13.08
CA GLN A 110 20.25 -9.03 12.18
C GLN A 110 19.62 -8.69 10.84
N LEU A 111 19.63 -7.40 10.49
CA LEU A 111 19.22 -6.97 9.17
C LEU A 111 20.25 -7.39 8.12
N GLY A 112 19.77 -7.67 6.91
CA GLY A 112 20.64 -7.86 5.75
C GLY A 112 21.48 -6.60 5.50
N LYS A 113 22.68 -6.80 4.94
CA LYS A 113 23.52 -5.67 4.52
C LYS A 113 23.15 -5.29 3.09
N ASP A 114 22.86 -4.01 2.88
CA ASP A 114 22.62 -3.48 1.55
C ASP A 114 23.87 -3.58 0.66
N PRO A 115 23.69 -3.77 -0.66
CA PRO A 115 24.77 -3.63 -1.63
C PRO A 115 25.48 -2.28 -1.47
N ALA A 116 26.80 -2.27 -1.65
CA ALA A 116 27.60 -1.03 -1.58
C ALA A 116 27.27 -0.05 -2.72
N ALA A 117 26.77 -0.55 -3.85
CA ALA A 117 26.33 0.28 -4.96
C ALA A 117 24.95 0.89 -4.68
N THR A 118 24.70 2.06 -5.26
CA THR A 118 23.40 2.75 -5.21
C THR A 118 22.33 1.94 -5.96
N PRO A 119 21.06 1.97 -5.51
CA PRO A 119 19.96 1.36 -6.24
C PRO A 119 19.85 1.85 -7.67
N THR A 120 19.43 0.97 -8.58
CA THR A 120 19.26 1.29 -10.00
C THR A 120 17.78 1.31 -10.38
N PRO A 121 17.36 2.17 -11.33
CA PRO A 121 15.97 2.17 -11.82
C PRO A 121 15.53 0.83 -12.45
N SER A 122 16.48 0.00 -12.89
CA SER A 122 16.21 -1.33 -13.45
C SER A 122 15.97 -2.41 -12.39
N GLY A 123 16.22 -2.12 -11.11
CA GLY A 123 16.13 -3.10 -10.01
C GLY A 123 17.28 -4.12 -9.99
N SER A 124 18.33 -3.94 -10.82
CA SER A 124 19.53 -4.80 -10.79
C SER A 124 20.36 -4.62 -9.51
N VAL A 125 20.21 -3.47 -8.85
CA VAL A 125 20.66 -3.21 -7.48
C VAL A 125 19.47 -2.61 -6.73
N SER A 126 19.20 -3.13 -5.54
CA SER A 126 18.16 -2.61 -4.64
C SER A 126 18.66 -2.62 -3.21
N HIS A 127 18.13 -1.71 -2.40
CA HIS A 127 18.35 -1.68 -0.95
C HIS A 127 17.14 -2.27 -0.21
N TYR A 128 17.34 -2.74 1.00
CA TYR A 128 16.33 -3.39 1.83
C TYR A 128 15.08 -2.52 1.99
N ALA A 129 15.26 -1.22 2.22
CA ALA A 129 14.16 -0.27 2.41
C ALA A 129 13.26 -0.09 1.16
N GLU A 130 13.75 -0.44 -0.04
CA GLU A 130 12.97 -0.40 -1.28
C GLU A 130 12.17 -1.70 -1.50
N LEU A 131 12.55 -2.77 -0.80
CA LEU A 131 12.07 -4.13 -1.02
C LEU A 131 11.25 -4.70 0.14
N SER A 132 11.23 -4.02 1.28
CA SER A 132 10.57 -4.44 2.50
C SER A 132 9.89 -3.26 3.17
N ILE A 133 8.66 -3.47 3.64
CA ILE A 133 8.07 -2.60 4.66
C ILE A 133 8.87 -2.73 5.97
N ALA A 134 8.74 -1.74 6.86
CA ALA A 134 9.38 -1.75 8.16
C ALA A 134 9.10 -3.07 8.91
N PRO A 135 10.12 -3.74 9.49
CA PRO A 135 9.89 -4.92 10.30
C PRO A 135 9.20 -4.54 11.61
N TRP A 136 8.15 -5.25 11.99
CA TRP A 136 7.42 -5.00 13.23
C TRP A 136 7.58 -6.17 14.20
N PHE A 137 7.67 -5.85 15.48
CA PHE A 137 7.51 -6.86 16.53
C PHE A 137 6.08 -6.86 17.02
N GLY A 138 5.55 -8.08 17.17
CA GLY A 138 4.17 -8.33 17.50
C GLY A 138 4.01 -9.17 18.74
N LEU A 139 3.05 -8.83 19.60
CA LEU A 139 2.62 -9.70 20.70
C LEU A 139 1.08 -9.72 20.80
N PRO A 140 0.43 -10.90 20.71
CA PRO A 140 -0.96 -11.01 21.11
C PRO A 140 -1.11 -10.80 22.62
N MET A 141 -1.97 -9.87 23.02
CA MET A 141 -2.26 -9.53 24.41
C MET A 141 -3.73 -9.80 24.71
N CYS A 142 -4.02 -10.20 25.95
CA CYS A 142 -5.39 -10.37 26.44
C CYS A 142 -6.17 -9.06 26.28
N ASP A 143 -7.22 -9.11 25.47
CA ASP A 143 -8.22 -8.05 25.36
C ASP A 143 -9.61 -8.68 25.15
N PRO A 144 -10.48 -8.68 26.17
CA PRO A 144 -11.80 -9.29 26.06
C PRO A 144 -12.75 -8.53 25.12
N LYS A 145 -12.37 -7.35 24.64
CA LYS A 145 -13.16 -6.54 23.68
C LYS A 145 -12.71 -6.71 22.23
N SER A 146 -11.58 -7.37 21.99
CA SER A 146 -11.13 -7.75 20.65
C SER A 146 -11.59 -9.15 20.30
N TYR A 147 -11.65 -9.48 19.01
CA TYR A 147 -12.16 -10.76 18.52
C TYR A 147 -11.46 -11.95 19.23
N PRO A 148 -12.20 -13.02 19.62
CA PRO A 148 -13.64 -13.27 19.44
C PRO A 148 -14.55 -12.67 20.54
N GLN A 149 -14.10 -11.62 21.21
CA GLN A 149 -14.81 -10.92 22.30
C GLN A 149 -15.21 -11.85 23.45
N LYS A 150 -14.28 -12.74 23.82
CA LYS A 150 -14.41 -13.68 24.93
C LYS A 150 -13.59 -13.22 26.13
N PRO A 151 -13.97 -13.62 27.35
CA PRO A 151 -13.14 -13.39 28.52
C PRO A 151 -11.71 -13.90 28.29
N CYS A 152 -10.73 -13.13 28.76
CA CYS A 152 -9.34 -13.54 28.82
C CYS A 152 -8.81 -13.21 30.21
N THR A 153 -7.85 -14.00 30.70
CA THR A 153 -7.22 -13.79 32.01
C THR A 153 -5.88 -13.09 31.80
N PRO A 154 -5.63 -11.90 32.36
CA PRO A 154 -4.31 -11.27 32.30
C PRO A 154 -3.22 -12.20 32.88
N ASP A 155 -2.01 -12.16 32.32
CA ASP A 155 -0.85 -12.95 32.79
C ASP A 155 -1.18 -14.45 32.99
N SER A 156 -1.65 -15.10 31.93
CA SER A 156 -2.13 -16.49 31.99
C SER A 156 -1.73 -17.31 30.78
N ASP A 157 -1.14 -18.47 31.05
CA ASP A 157 -0.83 -19.50 30.05
C ASP A 157 -2.07 -20.33 29.63
N THR A 158 -3.25 -20.08 30.23
CA THR A 158 -4.48 -20.82 29.92
C THR A 158 -5.32 -20.19 28.82
N ASN A 159 -5.02 -18.95 28.43
CA ASN A 159 -5.68 -18.33 27.28
C ASN A 159 -5.28 -19.06 26.00
N THR A 160 -6.26 -19.49 25.22
CA THR A 160 -6.02 -20.04 23.87
C THR A 160 -6.11 -18.91 22.83
N GLY A 161 -5.33 -19.02 21.76
CA GLY A 161 -5.19 -17.97 20.73
C GLY A 161 -4.83 -18.52 19.34
N LEU A 162 -5.46 -19.63 18.97
CA LEU A 162 -5.26 -20.34 17.69
C LEU A 162 -6.16 -19.80 16.56
N GLY A 163 -6.93 -18.74 16.81
CA GLY A 163 -7.85 -18.13 15.85
C GLY A 163 -9.23 -18.79 15.81
N SER A 164 -9.57 -19.57 16.83
CA SER A 164 -10.88 -20.20 16.98
C SER A 164 -11.91 -19.25 17.59
N PRO A 165 -13.21 -19.33 17.24
CA PRO A 165 -14.27 -18.57 17.92
C PRO A 165 -14.43 -18.87 19.42
N GLN A 166 -13.83 -19.96 19.92
CA GLN A 166 -13.82 -20.32 21.34
C GLN A 166 -12.61 -19.78 22.10
N ASP A 167 -11.65 -19.16 21.40
CA ASP A 167 -10.43 -18.64 22.01
C ASP A 167 -10.71 -17.41 22.90
N ALA A 168 -9.71 -17.06 23.72
CA ALA A 168 -9.75 -15.86 24.52
C ALA A 168 -9.71 -14.61 23.62
N GLY A 169 -10.36 -13.51 24.04
CA GLY A 169 -10.23 -12.23 23.33
C GLY A 169 -8.78 -11.75 23.30
N SER A 170 -8.31 -11.31 22.13
CA SER A 170 -6.93 -10.87 21.93
C SER A 170 -6.83 -9.60 21.10
N ALA A 171 -6.04 -8.65 21.55
CA ALA A 171 -5.54 -7.53 20.76
C ALA A 171 -4.08 -7.82 20.33
N PHE A 172 -3.59 -7.10 19.32
CA PHE A 172 -2.21 -7.22 18.84
C PHE A 172 -1.44 -5.94 19.15
N MET A 173 -0.33 -6.07 19.88
CA MET A 173 0.62 -4.97 20.07
C MET A 173 1.62 -4.96 18.93
N GLU A 174 1.84 -3.79 18.33
CA GLU A 174 2.85 -3.54 17.30
C GLU A 174 3.93 -2.59 17.82
N LEU A 175 5.20 -2.96 17.59
CA LEU A 175 6.37 -2.13 17.83
C LEU A 175 7.13 -1.95 16.51
N GLN A 176 7.28 -0.69 16.09
CA GLN A 176 7.94 -0.27 14.85
C GLN A 176 9.27 0.42 15.12
#